data_AF-A0A8B6XD90-F1
#
_entry.id   AF-A0A8B6XD90-F1
#
_cell.length_a   1.000
_cell.length_b   1.000
_cell.length_c   1.000
_cell.angle_alpha   90.00
_cell.angle_beta   90.00
_cell.angle_gamma   90.00
#
_symmetry.space_group_name_H-M   'P 1'
#
loop_
_entity.id
_entity.type
_entity.pdbx_description
1 polymer ?
#
loop_
_entity_poly.entity_id
_entity_poly.type
_entity_poly.pdbx_seq_one_letter_code
_entity_poly.pdbx_strand_id
1 'polypeptide(L)'
;MSNKTIIPLESPVTIGDDTITELSLRRPSGKDVRELGFPYRLTAIGDVAIDAGIACKYASRLAAVPPSTIDALDPVDISTLAQTVLGFFMASAAPTPTSPQGS
;
A
#
# COMPACT_ATOMS: atom_id res chain seq x y z
N MET A 1 9.57 -17.02 -3.27
CA MET A 1 8.29 -16.48 -3.75
C MET A 1 8.01 -15.21 -2.97
N SER A 2 7.93 -14.05 -3.63
CA SER A 2 7.65 -12.80 -2.93
C SER A 2 6.18 -12.76 -2.53
N ASN A 3 5.90 -12.61 -1.23
CA ASN A 3 4.54 -12.46 -0.73
C ASN A 3 4.00 -11.10 -1.21
N LYS A 4 2.89 -11.10 -1.95
CA LYS A 4 2.25 -9.88 -2.49
C LYS A 4 0.90 -9.67 -1.82
N THR A 5 0.55 -8.41 -1.60
CA THR A 5 -0.79 -8.01 -1.14
C THR A 5 -1.66 -7.76 -2.36
N ILE A 6 -2.78 -8.47 -2.46
CA ILE A 6 -3.75 -8.30 -3.54
C ILE A 6 -4.85 -7.36 -3.05
N ILE A 7 -5.15 -6.34 -3.84
CA ILE A 7 -6.22 -5.37 -3.59
C ILE A 7 -7.22 -5.52 -4.75
N PRO A 8 -8.44 -6.05 -4.51
CA PRO A 8 -9.48 -6.03 -5.52
C PRO A 8 -9.90 -4.59 -5.80
N LEU A 9 -10.22 -4.29 -7.06
CA LEU A 9 -10.76 -2.99 -7.46
C LEU A 9 -12.29 -3.05 -7.43
N GLU A 10 -12.90 -2.00 -6.88
CA GLU A 10 -14.35 -1.80 -6.93
C GLU A 10 -14.79 -1.53 -8.38
N SER A 11 -13.98 -0.75 -9.12
CA SER A 11 -14.20 -0.48 -10.54
C SER A 11 -13.03 -1.00 -11.40
N PRO A 12 -13.30 -1.80 -12.44
CA PRO A 12 -12.25 -2.24 -13.36
C PRO A 12 -11.56 -1.07 -14.05
N VAL A 13 -10.24 -1.18 -14.25
CA VAL A 13 -9.44 -0.17 -14.97
C VAL A 13 -8.86 -0.78 -16.23
N THR A 14 -8.96 -0.06 -17.34
CA THR A 14 -8.36 -0.46 -18.62
C THR A 14 -6.96 0.17 -18.79
N ILE A 15 -5.97 -0.65 -19.15
CA ILE A 15 -4.59 -0.25 -19.42
C ILE A 15 -4.23 -0.74 -20.82
N GLY A 16 -4.21 0.17 -21.79
CA GLY A 16 -4.07 -0.24 -23.20
C GLY A 16 -5.27 -1.09 -23.61
N ASP A 17 -5.02 -2.35 -23.97
CA ASP A 17 -6.05 -3.31 -24.35
C ASP A 17 -6.46 -4.25 -23.19
N ASP A 18 -5.75 -4.20 -22.05
CA ASP A 18 -6.00 -5.07 -20.91
C ASP A 18 -6.96 -4.41 -19.91
N THR A 19 -7.84 -5.21 -19.30
CA THR A 19 -8.68 -4.77 -18.17
C THR A 19 -8.23 -5.46 -16.91
N ILE A 20 -7.90 -4.67 -15.88
CA ILE A 20 -7.53 -5.17 -14.57
C ILE A 20 -8.67 -4.96 -13.58
N THR A 21 -8.85 -5.93 -12.69
CA THR A 21 -9.84 -5.90 -11.60
C THR A 21 -9.18 -5.99 -10.23
N GLU A 22 -7.85 -6.02 -10.17
CA GLU A 22 -7.08 -6.06 -8.94
C GLU A 22 -5.68 -5.46 -9.14
N LEU A 23 -5.07 -4.98 -8.05
CA LEU A 23 -3.69 -4.57 -7.98
C LEU A 23 -2.89 -5.51 -7.07
N SER A 24 -1.69 -5.89 -7.51
CA SER A 24 -0.80 -6.81 -6.80
C SER A 24 0.45 -6.09 -6.30
N LEU A 25 0.44 -5.67 -5.04
CA LEU A 25 1.52 -4.87 -4.45
C LEU A 25 2.58 -5.76 -3.81
N ARG A 26 3.85 -5.55 -4.18
CA ARG A 26 4.98 -6.08 -3.39
C ARG A 26 5.15 -5.29 -2.10
N ARG A 27 5.83 -5.87 -1.11
CA ARG A 27 6.25 -5.14 0.10
C ARG A 27 7.18 -3.97 -0.26
N PRO A 28 7.03 -2.79 0.37
CA PRO A 28 7.99 -1.69 0.23
C PRO A 28 9.36 -2.09 0.80
N SER A 29 10.40 -1.57 0.16
CA SER A 29 11.81 -1.75 0.53
C SER A 29 12.40 -0.46 1.11
N GLY A 30 13.57 -0.55 1.75
CA GLY A 30 14.29 0.66 2.21
C GLY A 30 14.64 1.62 1.07
N LYS A 31 14.85 1.12 -0.16
CA LYS A 31 15.06 1.96 -1.35
C LYS A 31 13.82 2.79 -1.66
N ASP A 32 12.63 2.20 -1.54
CA ASP A 32 11.38 2.92 -1.79
C ASP A 32 11.19 4.05 -0.77
N VAL A 33 11.46 3.79 0.51
CA VAL A 33 11.41 4.81 1.57
C VAL A 33 12.41 5.94 1.34
N ARG A 34 13.66 5.61 0.98
CA ARG A 34 14.69 6.62 0.71
C ARG A 34 14.30 7.56 -0.44
N GLU A 35 13.61 7.04 -1.47
CA GLU A 35 13.29 7.81 -2.68
C GLU A 35 11.93 8.52 -2.62
N LEU A 36 10.94 7.94 -1.94
CA LEU A 36 9.58 8.46 -1.89
C LEU A 36 9.24 9.16 -0.58
N GLY A 37 10.00 8.90 0.50
CA GLY A 37 9.65 9.29 1.86
C GLY A 37 8.57 8.38 2.46
N PHE A 38 8.08 8.72 3.65
CA PHE A 38 6.96 8.00 4.28
C PHE A 38 5.61 8.49 3.72
N PRO A 39 4.62 7.60 3.54
CA PRO A 39 3.30 7.97 3.03
C PRO A 39 2.39 8.58 4.10
N TYR A 40 2.95 9.03 5.22
CA TYR A 40 2.19 9.59 6.34
C TYR A 40 2.99 10.67 7.07
N ARG A 41 2.26 11.52 7.79
CA ARG A 41 2.80 12.46 8.77
C ARG A 41 2.17 12.20 10.13
N LEU A 42 2.98 12.38 11.17
CA LEU A 42 2.47 12.47 12.53
C LEU A 42 1.92 13.88 12.74
N THR A 43 0.70 13.98 13.24
CA THR A 43 0.08 15.26 13.58
C THR A 43 0.36 15.61 15.05
N ALA A 44 0.11 16.86 15.43
CA ALA A 44 0.39 17.36 16.78
C ALA A 44 -0.41 16.64 17.90
N ILE A 45 -1.47 15.92 17.56
CA ILE A 45 -2.36 15.22 18.50
C ILE A 45 -2.04 13.70 18.53
N GLY A 46 -0.98 13.27 17.86
CA GLY A 46 -0.61 11.85 17.78
C GLY A 46 -1.37 11.06 16.70
N ASP A 47 -2.30 11.69 16.00
CA ASP A 47 -2.98 11.07 14.86
C ASP A 47 -2.06 10.96 13.65
N VAL A 48 -2.28 9.92 12.84
CA VAL A 48 -1.58 9.67 11.58
C VAL A 48 -2.40 10.25 10.43
N ALA A 49 -1.83 11.19 9.69
CA ALA A 49 -2.41 11.70 8.46
C ALA A 49 -1.72 11.07 7.26
N ILE A 50 -2.48 10.37 6.40
CA ILE A 50 -1.95 9.79 5.17
C ILE A 50 -1.67 10.90 4.15
N ASP A 51 -0.49 10.85 3.54
CA ASP A 51 -0.18 11.63 2.35
C ASP A 51 -0.59 10.83 1.11
N ALA A 52 -1.78 11.13 0.58
CA ALA A 52 -2.35 10.42 -0.56
C ALA A 52 -1.44 10.47 -1.80
N GLY A 53 -0.74 11.58 -2.02
CA GLY A 53 0.16 11.73 -3.17
C GLY A 53 1.37 10.79 -3.09
N ILE A 54 1.96 10.64 -1.90
CA ILE A 54 3.06 9.68 -1.68
C ILE A 54 2.52 8.24 -1.72
N ALA A 55 1.35 7.97 -1.13
CA ALA A 55 0.73 6.64 -1.17
C ALA A 55 0.46 6.16 -2.61
N CYS A 56 -0.03 7.05 -3.49
CA CYS A 56 -0.24 6.75 -4.91
C CYS A 56 1.07 6.45 -5.65
N LYS A 57 2.15 7.21 -5.36
CA LYS A 57 3.49 6.93 -5.89
C LYS A 57 4.01 5.55 -5.46
N TYR A 58 3.76 5.18 -4.20
CA TYR A 58 4.05 3.83 -3.72
C TYR A 58 3.26 2.80 -4.51
N ALA A 59 1.95 2.93 -4.62
CA ALA A 59 1.13 1.96 -5.34
C ALA A 59 1.59 1.71 -6.77
N SER A 60 1.82 2.77 -7.55
CA SER A 60 2.36 2.64 -8.91
C SER A 60 3.67 1.82 -8.90
N ARG A 61 4.61 2.16 -8.01
CA ARG A 61 5.91 1.46 -7.92
C ARG A 61 5.82 0.04 -7.38
N LEU A 62 4.92 -0.25 -6.44
CA LEU A 62 4.78 -1.55 -5.79
C LEU A 62 3.95 -2.52 -6.62
N ALA A 63 2.98 -2.03 -7.39
CA ALA A 63 2.21 -2.81 -8.35
C ALA A 63 2.90 -2.90 -9.73
N ALA A 64 3.96 -2.12 -9.95
CA ALA A 64 4.67 -2.02 -11.22
C ALA A 64 3.77 -1.59 -12.40
N VAL A 65 2.85 -0.65 -12.12
CA VAL A 65 1.93 -0.04 -13.10
C VAL A 65 2.27 1.43 -13.31
N PRO A 66 2.00 2.02 -14.49
CA PRO A 66 2.25 3.44 -14.71
C PRO A 66 1.36 4.33 -13.81
N PRO A 67 1.78 5.58 -13.51
CA PRO A 67 0.96 6.51 -12.71
C PRO A 67 -0.44 6.72 -13.25
N SER A 68 -0.60 6.74 -14.59
CA SER A 68 -1.90 6.87 -15.25
C SER A 68 -2.90 5.77 -14.88
N THR A 69 -2.43 4.57 -14.52
CA THR A 69 -3.29 3.50 -14.00
C THR A 69 -3.85 3.88 -12.64
N ILE A 70 -3.04 4.48 -11.77
CA ILE A 70 -3.47 4.94 -10.46
C ILE A 70 -4.44 6.12 -10.61
N ASP A 71 -4.16 7.04 -11.52
CA ASP A 71 -5.02 8.20 -11.80
C ASP A 71 -6.41 7.82 -12.33
N ALA A 72 -6.54 6.62 -12.91
CA ALA A 72 -7.80 6.09 -13.45
C ALA A 72 -8.62 5.28 -12.43
N LEU A 73 -8.11 5.05 -11.21
CA LEU A 73 -8.81 4.32 -10.16
C LEU A 73 -10.00 5.12 -9.60
N ASP A 74 -11.00 4.40 -9.13
CA ASP A 74 -12.10 5.01 -8.37
C ASP A 74 -11.58 5.62 -7.05
N PRO A 75 -12.14 6.73 -6.56
CA PRO A 75 -11.77 7.29 -5.26
C PRO A 75 -11.83 6.29 -4.09
N VAL A 76 -12.75 5.33 -4.12
CA VAL A 76 -12.84 4.26 -3.11
C VAL A 76 -11.63 3.33 -3.18
N ASP A 77 -11.18 2.99 -4.40
CA ASP A 77 -9.97 2.19 -4.62
C ASP A 77 -8.73 2.95 -4.16
N ILE A 78 -8.64 4.25 -4.42
CA ILE A 78 -7.54 5.11 -3.94
C ILE A 78 -7.48 5.13 -2.41
N SER A 79 -8.62 5.23 -1.73
CA SER A 79 -8.68 5.19 -0.27
C SER A 79 -8.18 3.85 0.28
N THR A 80 -8.69 2.73 -0.26
CA THR A 80 -8.30 1.36 0.13
C THR A 80 -6.81 1.12 -0.08
N LEU A 81 -6.30 1.59 -1.22
CA LEU A 81 -4.90 1.52 -1.59
C LEU A 81 -4.02 2.35 -0.65
N ALA A 82 -4.44 3.57 -0.31
CA ALA A 82 -3.71 4.43 0.61
C ALA A 82 -3.63 3.81 2.02
N GLN A 83 -4.73 3.22 2.51
CA GLN A 83 -4.76 2.48 3.78
C GLN A 83 -3.87 1.23 3.74
N THR A 84 -3.87 0.48 2.64
CA THR A 84 -3.02 -0.71 2.48
C THR A 84 -1.54 -0.33 2.48
N VAL A 85 -1.17 0.75 1.78
CA VAL A 85 0.19 1.27 1.76
C VAL A 85 0.63 1.71 3.16
N LEU A 86 -0.23 2.42 3.91
CA LEU A 86 0.03 2.78 5.30
C LEU A 86 0.26 1.54 6.18
N GLY A 87 -0.54 0.48 5.99
CA GLY A 87 -0.47 -0.77 6.74
C GLY A 87 0.91 -1.45 6.70
N PHE A 88 1.66 -1.31 5.60
CA PHE A 88 3.03 -1.84 5.53
C PHE A 88 4.01 -1.22 6.55
N PHE A 89 3.72 0.01 6.99
CA PHE A 89 4.55 0.77 7.92
C PHE A 89 4.01 0.77 9.36
N MET A 90 2.70 0.58 9.53
CA MET A 90 2.04 0.57 10.84
C MET A 90 2.00 -0.81 11.50
N ALA A 91 2.34 -1.87 10.75
CA ALA A 91 2.49 -3.21 11.31
C ALA A 91 3.72 -3.26 12.24
N SER A 92 3.54 -2.81 13.48
CA SER A 92 4.33 -3.30 14.61
C SER A 92 4.17 -4.82 14.60
N ALA A 93 5.27 -5.56 14.70
CA ALA A 93 5.22 -6.99 14.89
C ALA A 93 4.17 -7.28 15.98
N ALA A 94 3.07 -7.95 15.62
CA ALA A 94 2.29 -8.64 16.62
C ALA A 94 3.31 -9.52 17.38
N PRO A 95 3.42 -9.43 18.71
CA PRO A 95 4.29 -10.33 19.43
C PRO A 95 3.90 -11.74 19.03
N THR A 96 4.86 -12.50 18.49
CA THR A 96 4.72 -13.95 18.35
C THR A 96 4.20 -14.45 19.68
N PRO A 97 3.08 -15.20 19.75
CA PRO A 97 2.75 -15.88 20.99
C PRO A 97 3.89 -16.84 21.27
N THR A 98 4.79 -16.45 22.18
CA THR A 98 5.76 -17.36 22.77
C THR A 98 4.92 -18.42 23.47
N SER A 99 4.83 -19.60 22.87
CA SER A 99 4.24 -20.76 23.53
C SER A 99 4.81 -20.85 24.95
N PRO A 100 3.98 -21.02 25.99
CA PRO A 100 4.51 -21.26 27.31
C PRO A 100 5.28 -22.59 27.27
N GLN A 101 6.61 -22.52 27.35
CA GLN A 101 7.40 -23.67 27.74
C GLN A 101 7.06 -23.98 29.18
N GLY A 102 6.45 -25.17 29.36
CA GLY A 102 6.61 -26.07 30.50
C GLY A 102 6.58 -25.48 31.91
N SER A 103 5.65 -25.99 32.71
CA SER A 103 5.93 -26.37 34.09
C SER A 103 5.27 -27.72 34.36
#